data_AF-A0A3D0RLS1-F1
#
_entry.id   AF-A0A3D0RLS1-F1
#
_cell.length_a   1.000
_cell.length_b   1.000
_cell.length_c   1.000
_cell.angle_alpha   90.00
_cell.angle_beta   90.00
_cell.angle_gamma   90.00
#
_symmetry.space_group_name_H-M   'P 1'
#
loop_
_entity.id
_entity.type
_entity.pdbx_description
1 polymer ?
#
loop_
_entity_poly.entity_id
_entity_poly.type
_entity_poly.pdbx_seq_one_letter_code
_entity_poly.pdbx_strand_id
1 'polypeptide(L)' 'MNTLLVLLGPTGVGKTEVSLQIAERLNSPVISSDSRQIYKQMV' A
#
# COMPACT_ATOMS: atom_id res chain seq x y z
N MET A 1 -21.79 1.21 -5.22
CA MET A 1 -20.95 0.38 -4.33
C MET A 1 -19.50 0.74 -4.61
N ASN A 2 -18.69 0.95 -3.57
CA ASN A 2 -17.28 1.28 -3.73
C ASN A 2 -16.45 0.02 -3.42
N THR A 3 -15.39 -0.20 -4.21
CA THR A 3 -14.49 -1.35 -4.06
C THR A 3 -13.23 -0.92 -3.32
N LEU A 4 -12.82 -1.68 -2.31
CA LEU A 4 -11.55 -1.53 -1.62
C LEU A 4 -10.68 -2.76 -1.89
N LEU A 5 -9.50 -2.55 -2.46
CA LEU A 5 -8.51 -3.60 -2.67
C LEU A 5 -7.49 -3.59 -1.52
N VAL A 6 -7.34 -4.73 -0.84
CA VAL A 6 -6.45 -4.87 0.32
C VAL A 6 -5.29 -5.81 -0.05
N LEU A 7 -4.06 -5.29 -0.01
CA LEU A 7 -2.84 -6.05 -0.27
C LEU A 7 -2.21 -6.53 1.03
N LEU A 8 -2.34 -7.83 1.31
CA LEU A 8 -1.79 -8.49 2.51
C LEU A 8 -0.47 -9.22 2.19
N GLY A 9 0.32 -9.48 3.24
CA GLY A 9 1.54 -10.29 3.15
C GLY A 9 2.65 -9.84 4.12
N PRO A 10 3.70 -10.65 4.31
CA PRO A 10 4.79 -10.36 5.27
C PRO A 10 5.64 -9.14 4.85
N THR A 11 6.42 -8.59 5.77
CA THR A 11 7.38 -7.51 5.50
C THR A 11 8.43 -7.95 4.48
N GLY A 12 8.82 -7.07 3.55
CA GLY A 12 9.87 -7.36 2.55
C GLY A 12 9.42 -8.14 1.29
N VAL A 13 8.16 -8.60 1.21
CA VAL A 13 7.67 -9.39 0.06
C VAL A 13 7.35 -8.57 -1.20
N GLY A 14 7.64 -7.26 -1.22
CA GLY A 14 7.41 -6.39 -2.39
C GLY A 14 6.03 -5.76 -2.50
N LYS A 15 5.22 -5.73 -1.42
CA LYS A 15 3.86 -5.14 -1.44
C LYS A 15 3.82 -3.69 -1.93
N THR A 16 4.80 -2.86 -1.54
CA THR A 16 4.86 -1.45 -1.94
C THR A 16 4.98 -1.32 -3.46
N GLU A 17 5.91 -2.06 -4.07
CA GLU A 17 6.10 -2.08 -5.53
C GLU A 17 4.82 -2.49 -6.26
N VAL A 18 4.20 -3.59 -5.83
CA VAL A 18 2.95 -4.08 -6.41
C VAL A 18 1.80 -3.07 -6.23
N SER A 19 1.72 -2.41 -5.07
CA SER A 19 0.68 -1.41 -4.80
C SER A 19 0.75 -0.21 -5.75
N LEU A 20 1.97 0.22 -6.12
CA LEU A 20 2.19 1.33 -7.05
C LEU A 20 1.77 0.94 -8.47
N GLN A 21 2.15 -0.26 -8.93
CA GLN A 21 1.76 -0.76 -10.25
C GLN A 21 0.24 -0.92 -10.38
N ILE A 22 -0.44 -1.39 -9.33
CA ILE A 22 -1.90 -1.51 -9.31
C ILE A 22 -2.56 -0.13 -9.31
N ALA A 23 -2.05 0.81 -8.50
CA ALA A 23 -2.56 2.18 -8.42
C ALA A 23 -2.50 2.90 -9.77
N GLU A 24 -1.40 2.76 -10.51
CA GLU A 24 -1.24 3.32 -11.85
C GLU A 24 -2.26 2.71 -12.84
N ARG A 25 -2.38 1.37 -12.86
CA ARG A 25 -3.30 0.67 -13.77
C ARG A 25 -4.78 0.96 -13.49
N LEU A 26 -5.14 1.17 -12.22
CA LEU A 26 -6.51 1.42 -11.80
C LEU A 26 -6.83 2.91 -11.62
N ASN A 27 -5.85 3.80 -11.83
CA ASN A 27 -5.93 5.22 -11.51
C ASN A 27 -6.53 5.47 -10.10
N SER A 28 -6.00 4.75 -9.11
CA SER A 28 -6.52 4.70 -7.74
C SER A 28 -5.46 5.11 -6.73
N PRO A 29 -5.81 5.83 -5.66
CA PRO A 29 -4.86 6.19 -4.61
C PRO A 29 -4.40 4.95 -3.81
N VAL A 30 -3.19 5.04 -3.26
CA VAL A 30 -2.64 4.08 -2.28
C VAL A 30 -2.78 4.66 -0.87
N ILE A 31 -3.25 3.84 0.06
CA ILE A 31 -3.28 4.16 1.49
C ILE A 31 -2.39 3.14 2.21
N SER A 32 -1.37 3.60 2.94
CA SER A 32 -0.54 2.72 3.78
C SER A 32 -1.34 2.27 5.00
N SER A 33 -1.33 0.97 5.28
CA SER A 33 -1.91 0.35 6.48
C SER A 33 -0.84 -0.12 7.48
N ASP A 34 0.42 0.29 7.29
CA ASP A 34 1.51 -0.05 8.18
C ASP A 34 1.48 0.83 9.44
N SER A 35 1.25 0.22 10.61
CA SER A 35 1.17 0.89 11.91
C SER A 35 2.44 1.65 12.32
N ARG A 36 3.59 1.38 11.69
CA ARG A 36 4.84 2.08 11.94
C ARG A 36 4.97 3.29 11.00
N GLN A 37 4.65 3.16 9.72
CA GLN A 37 4.86 4.22 8.72
C GLN A 37 4.00 5.49 8.92
N ILE A 38 3.06 5.47 9.87
CA ILE A 38 2.31 6.67 10.27
C ILE A 38 3.17 7.71 11.00
N TYR A 39 4.29 7.29 11.60
CA TYR A 39 5.18 8.18 12.35
C TYR A 39 6.17 8.89 11.41
N LYS A 40 6.29 10.21 11.57
CA LYS A 40 7.30 11.00 10.86
C LYS A 40 8.70 10.62 11.33
N GLN A 41 9.68 10.66 10.43
CA GLN A 41 11.10 10.39 10.73
C GLN A 41 11.35 8.98 11.31
N MET A 42 10.57 7.98 10.88
CA MET A 42 11.02 6.60 11.03
C MET A 42 12.38 6.43 10.35
N VAL A 43 13.41 6.17 11.15
CA VAL A 43 14.69 5.65 10.70
C VAL A 43 14.64 4.13 10.78
#